data_AF-A0A3D4ZRM0-F1
#
_entry.id   AF-A0A3D4ZRM0-F1
#
_cell.length_a   1.000
_cell.length_b   1.000
_cell.length_c   1.000
_cell.angle_alpha   90.00
_cell.angle_beta   90.00
_cell.angle_gamma   90.00
#
_symmetry.space_group_name_H-M   'P 1'
#
loop_
_entity.id
_entity.type
_entity.pdbx_description
1 polymer ?
#
loop_
_entity_poly.entity_id
_entity_poly.type
_entity_poly.pdbx_seq_one_letter_code
_entity_poly.pdbx_strand_id
1 'polypeptide(L)'
;MFIVRFLRFVCGYVRFHVNGVFIERFLNLASRNGIHLWNGTKTQTQYTGYTLMSQYKKLRPFAKKTGVQMRIEERFGWPVWRRKYRRRVGFVAGILLFFGILTFLGNFVWTIEVVGNETVSSDEILDYLKEEGLKVGSYKKALNPRELERKTLLELKELSWIAVNITGSTVTVEVNERILPPDMYSDNDKACNIVARYSGQIDSMNIYDGQSDLKVGDTVLAG
;
A
#
# COMPACT_ATOMS: atom_id res chain seq x y z
N MET A 1 -25.65 4.52 27.53
CA MET A 1 -24.83 4.10 28.70
C MET A 1 -23.31 4.00 28.43
N PHE A 2 -22.86 3.68 27.20
CA PHE A 2 -21.42 3.55 26.88
C PHE A 2 -20.66 4.88 26.75
N ILE A 3 -21.27 5.91 26.14
CA ILE A 3 -20.66 7.23 25.93
C ILE A 3 -20.26 7.90 27.25
N VAL A 4 -21.12 7.81 28.27
CA VAL A 4 -20.85 8.40 29.59
C VAL A 4 -19.71 7.67 30.31
N ARG A 5 -19.63 6.34 30.16
CA ARG A 5 -18.50 5.55 30.69
C ARG A 5 -17.19 5.91 29.98
N PHE A 6 -17.23 6.07 28.66
CA PHE A 6 -16.09 6.48 27.85
C PHE A 6 -15.60 7.90 28.21
N LEU A 7 -16.50 8.89 28.31
CA LEU A 7 -16.15 10.25 28.74
C LEU A 7 -15.55 10.26 30.15
N ARG A 8 -16.10 9.48 31.09
CA ARG A 8 -15.53 9.34 32.44
C ARG A 8 -14.13 8.72 32.42
N PHE A 9 -13.88 7.77 31.51
CA PHE A 9 -12.56 7.16 31.32
C PHE A 9 -11.53 8.14 30.72
N VAL A 10 -11.94 8.94 29.74
CA VAL A 10 -11.08 9.96 29.10
C VAL A 10 -10.75 11.10 30.08
N CYS A 11 -11.74 11.61 30.81
CA CYS A 11 -11.53 12.68 31.80
C CYS A 11 -10.79 12.21 33.06
N GLY A 12 -10.82 10.90 33.35
CA GLY A 12 -10.26 10.31 34.54
C GLY A 12 -11.13 10.51 35.79
N TYR A 13 -11.14 9.50 36.64
CA TYR A 13 -11.90 9.49 37.88
C TYR A 13 -11.06 8.99 39.04
N VAL A 14 -11.43 9.40 40.24
CA VAL A 14 -10.69 9.12 41.46
C VAL A 14 -11.62 8.41 42.42
N ARG A 15 -11.14 7.30 42.96
CA ARG A 15 -11.76 6.63 44.10
C ARG A 15 -11.27 7.33 45.36
N PHE A 16 -12.19 7.89 46.12
CA PHE A 16 -11.88 8.62 47.34
C PHE A 16 -12.57 7.97 48.54
N HIS A 17 -11.87 8.02 49.66
CA HIS A 17 -12.31 7.52 50.95
C HIS A 17 -12.50 8.69 51.90
N VAL A 18 -13.60 8.68 52.65
CA VAL A 18 -14.03 9.77 53.52
C VAL A 18 -14.31 9.21 54.90
N ASN A 19 -13.67 9.77 55.93
CA ASN A 19 -13.83 9.37 57.33
C ASN A 19 -14.31 10.56 58.16
N GLY A 20 -15.40 10.37 58.90
CA GLY A 20 -15.87 11.37 59.85
C GLY A 20 -17.30 11.13 60.33
N VAL A 21 -17.73 11.97 61.27
CA VAL A 21 -19.06 11.88 61.90
C VAL A 21 -20.15 12.50 61.01
N PHE A 22 -19.82 13.54 60.24
CA PHE A 22 -20.80 14.30 59.43
C PHE A 22 -20.71 14.03 57.92
N ILE A 23 -20.69 12.74 57.54
CA ILE A 23 -20.59 12.32 56.12
C ILE A 23 -21.81 12.77 55.31
N GLU A 24 -23.01 12.74 55.89
CA GLU A 24 -24.25 13.11 55.20
C GLU A 24 -24.27 14.60 54.81
N ARG A 25 -23.78 15.46 55.71
CA ARG A 25 -23.64 16.89 55.44
C ARG A 25 -22.64 17.14 54.31
N PHE A 26 -21.57 16.36 54.25
CA PHE A 26 -20.58 16.41 53.17
C PHE A 26 -21.19 15.97 51.82
N LEU A 27 -21.92 14.87 51.78
CA LEU A 27 -22.60 14.38 50.57
C LEU A 27 -23.64 15.37 50.06
N ASN A 28 -24.41 15.96 50.97
CA ASN A 28 -25.40 16.99 50.63
C ASN A 28 -24.75 18.23 50.03
N LEU A 29 -23.61 18.68 50.57
CA LEU A 29 -22.85 19.80 50.00
C LEU A 29 -22.27 19.45 48.62
N ALA A 30 -21.76 18.23 48.44
CA ALA A 30 -21.25 17.79 47.15
C ALA A 30 -22.35 17.76 46.07
N SER A 31 -23.52 17.19 46.40
CA SER A 31 -24.66 17.12 45.49
C SER A 31 -25.21 18.51 45.13
N ARG A 32 -25.38 19.41 46.13
CA ARG A 32 -25.84 20.79 45.91
C ARG A 32 -24.92 21.63 45.02
N ASN A 33 -23.63 21.31 44.98
CA ASN A 33 -22.64 21.99 44.13
C ASN A 33 -22.41 21.29 42.78
N GLY A 34 -23.30 20.38 42.40
CA GLY A 34 -23.25 19.67 41.10
C GLY A 34 -22.07 18.69 40.98
N ILE A 35 -21.52 18.22 42.11
CA ILE A 35 -20.45 17.21 42.09
C ILE A 35 -21.10 15.84 42.00
N HIS A 36 -20.87 15.17 40.88
CA HIS A 36 -21.45 13.87 40.63
C HIS A 36 -20.62 12.80 41.33
N LEU A 37 -21.25 12.15 42.30
CA LEU A 37 -20.70 11.00 43.02
C LEU A 37 -21.41 9.75 42.51
N TRP A 38 -20.66 8.70 42.17
CA TRP A 38 -21.24 7.44 41.71
C TRP A 38 -20.59 6.25 42.40
N ASN A 39 -21.29 5.11 42.39
CA ASN A 39 -20.89 3.85 43.04
C ASN A 39 -20.37 4.10 44.47
N GLY A 40 -21.21 4.76 45.27
CA GLY A 40 -20.87 5.09 46.66
C GLY A 40 -21.29 3.98 47.62
N THR A 41 -20.38 3.55 48.48
CA THR A 41 -20.67 2.60 49.57
C THR A 41 -20.49 3.33 50.90
N LYS A 42 -21.54 3.34 51.73
CA LYS A 42 -21.56 4.00 53.04
C LYS A 42 -21.49 2.96 54.16
N THR A 43 -20.62 3.20 55.11
CA THR A 43 -20.54 2.54 56.43
C THR A 43 -20.78 3.61 57.51
N GLN A 44 -21.01 3.23 58.77
CA GLN A 44 -21.38 4.17 59.84
C GLN A 44 -20.40 5.34 60.03
N THR A 45 -19.10 5.13 59.80
CA THR A 45 -18.05 6.15 59.97
C THR A 45 -17.22 6.40 58.71
N GLN A 46 -17.54 5.71 57.61
CA GLN A 46 -16.74 5.70 56.39
C GLN A 46 -17.62 5.78 55.15
N TYR A 47 -17.15 6.51 54.13
CA TYR A 47 -17.79 6.55 52.83
C TYR A 47 -16.74 6.43 51.73
N THR A 48 -16.98 5.50 50.81
CA THR A 48 -16.20 5.34 49.59
C THR A 48 -17.05 5.72 48.40
N GLY A 49 -16.45 6.39 47.43
CA GLY A 49 -17.15 6.74 46.21
C GLY A 49 -16.20 7.17 45.11
N TYR A 50 -16.76 7.32 43.92
CA TYR A 50 -16.02 7.77 42.75
C TYR A 50 -16.46 9.18 42.38
N THR A 51 -15.49 10.01 42.02
CA THR A 51 -15.71 11.35 41.50
C THR A 51 -14.78 11.63 40.33
N LEU A 52 -15.12 12.61 39.48
CA LEU A 52 -14.24 13.06 38.40
C LEU A 52 -12.96 13.68 38.97
N MET A 53 -11.82 13.44 38.33
CA MET A 53 -10.52 13.95 38.80
C MET A 53 -10.49 15.49 38.89
N SER A 54 -11.20 16.18 37.99
CA SER A 54 -11.38 17.63 37.99
C SER A 54 -12.23 18.12 39.17
N GLN A 55 -13.22 17.33 39.60
CA GLN A 55 -14.14 17.66 40.68
C GLN A 55 -13.58 17.32 42.07
N TYR A 56 -12.63 16.37 42.16
CA TYR A 56 -11.98 16.01 43.43
C TYR A 56 -11.34 17.23 44.13
N LYS A 57 -10.72 18.15 43.39
CA LYS A 57 -10.15 19.38 43.97
C LYS A 57 -11.23 20.28 44.59
N LYS A 58 -12.44 20.29 44.01
CA LYS A 58 -13.58 21.06 44.51
C LYS A 58 -14.20 20.44 45.78
N LEU A 59 -13.95 19.15 46.06
CA LEU A 59 -14.42 18.49 47.28
C LEU A 59 -13.61 18.84 48.55
N ARG A 60 -12.35 19.26 48.39
CA ARG A 60 -11.47 19.65 49.52
C ARG A 60 -12.04 20.74 50.43
N PRO A 61 -12.55 21.88 49.93
CA PRO A 61 -13.14 22.91 50.80
C PRO A 61 -14.39 22.42 51.53
N PHE A 62 -15.18 21.52 50.92
CA PHE A 62 -16.37 20.96 51.58
C PHE A 62 -15.98 20.01 52.71
N ALA A 63 -14.98 19.16 52.51
CA ALA A 63 -14.45 18.27 53.55
C ALA A 63 -13.92 19.07 54.76
N LYS A 64 -13.24 20.20 54.51
CA LYS A 64 -12.77 21.11 55.57
C LYS A 64 -13.91 21.75 56.35
N LYS A 65 -14.99 22.18 55.66
CA LYS A 65 -16.19 22.78 56.30
C LYS A 65 -16.97 21.80 57.17
N THR A 66 -16.96 20.51 56.84
CA THR A 66 -17.70 19.47 57.57
C THR A 66 -16.85 18.73 58.61
N GLY A 67 -15.55 19.04 58.73
CA GLY A 67 -14.64 18.38 59.66
C GLY A 67 -14.34 16.93 59.29
N VAL A 68 -14.47 16.57 58.01
CA VAL A 68 -14.36 15.20 57.53
C VAL A 68 -13.00 15.01 56.83
N GLN A 69 -12.32 13.90 57.12
CA GLN A 69 -11.03 13.58 56.51
C GLN A 69 -11.23 12.85 55.18
N MET A 70 -10.58 13.33 54.13
CA MET A 70 -10.64 12.74 52.79
C MET A 70 -9.26 12.23 52.38
N ARG A 71 -9.21 10.98 51.90
CA ARG A 71 -8.02 10.36 51.31
C ARG A 71 -8.31 9.88 49.89
N ILE A 72 -7.30 9.94 49.03
CA ILE A 72 -7.36 9.30 47.71
C ILE A 72 -6.89 7.87 47.89
N GLU A 73 -7.71 6.91 47.51
CA GLU A 73 -7.35 5.49 47.52
C GLU A 73 -6.66 5.15 46.20
N GLU A 74 -7.32 5.44 45.08
CA GLU A 74 -6.82 5.08 43.75
C GLU A 74 -7.22 6.13 42.70
N ARG A 75 -6.37 6.31 41.68
CA ARG A 75 -6.61 7.22 40.54
C ARG A 75 -6.72 6.39 39.28
N PHE A 76 -7.84 6.53 38.56
CA PHE A 76 -8.13 5.77 37.35
C PHE A 76 -8.34 6.69 36.14
N GLY A 77 -8.00 6.19 34.95
CA GLY A 77 -8.27 6.84 33.66
C GLY A 77 -7.05 7.28 32.85
N TRP A 78 -7.33 7.85 31.67
CA TRP A 78 -6.35 8.29 30.67
C TRP A 78 -5.20 9.18 31.21
N PRO A 79 -5.41 10.11 32.16
CA PRO A 79 -4.34 10.97 32.67
C PRO A 79 -3.24 10.20 33.43
N VAL A 80 -3.61 9.11 34.11
CA VAL A 80 -2.68 8.23 34.84
C VAL A 80 -1.94 7.33 33.86
N TRP A 81 -2.65 6.82 32.85
CA TRP A 81 -2.07 6.03 31.76
C TRP A 81 -1.08 6.84 30.93
N ARG A 82 -1.41 8.07 30.52
CA ARG A 82 -0.51 8.99 29.80
C ARG A 82 0.74 9.34 30.60
N ARG A 83 0.67 9.42 31.94
CA ARG A 83 1.85 9.67 32.79
C ARG A 83 2.74 8.43 32.90
N LYS A 84 2.16 7.23 32.96
CA LYS A 84 2.87 5.95 33.05
C LYS A 84 3.46 5.49 31.70
N TYR A 85 2.76 5.77 30.59
CA TYR A 85 3.14 5.37 29.23
C TYR A 85 3.81 6.48 28.41
N ARG A 86 4.06 7.68 28.98
CA ARG A 86 4.75 8.77 28.26
C ARG A 86 6.10 8.35 27.69
N ARG A 87 6.83 7.47 28.38
CA ARG A 87 8.09 6.88 27.92
C ARG A 87 7.93 5.83 26.81
N ARG A 88 6.74 5.24 26.65
CA ARG A 88 6.43 4.22 25.63
C ARG A 88 5.75 4.80 24.38
N VAL A 89 5.44 6.10 24.35
CA VAL A 89 4.93 6.77 23.14
C VAL A 89 5.96 6.69 22.01
N GLY A 90 7.26 6.72 22.34
CA GLY A 90 8.33 6.52 21.35
C GLY A 90 8.28 5.15 20.67
N PHE A 91 7.83 4.10 21.36
CA PHE A 91 7.66 2.77 20.76
C PHE A 91 6.51 2.76 19.74
N VAL A 92 5.37 3.36 20.08
CA VAL A 92 4.23 3.47 19.15
C VAL A 92 4.60 4.36 17.96
N ALA A 93 5.29 5.48 18.21
CA ALA A 93 5.78 6.35 17.15
C ALA A 93 6.79 5.63 16.23
N GLY A 94 7.69 4.81 16.79
CA GLY A 94 8.63 4.00 16.03
C GLY A 94 7.93 2.96 15.16
N ILE A 95 6.91 2.28 15.67
CA ILE A 95 6.08 1.34 14.88
C ILE A 95 5.39 2.06 13.72
N LEU A 96 4.73 3.19 14.01
CA LEU A 96 4.06 3.97 12.96
C LEU A 96 5.05 4.48 11.91
N LEU A 97 6.22 4.95 12.33
CA LEU A 97 7.29 5.38 11.43
C LEU A 97 7.80 4.20 10.59
N PHE A 98 8.02 3.04 11.19
CA PHE A 98 8.49 1.84 10.49
C PHE A 98 7.51 1.42 9.38
N PHE A 99 6.21 1.32 9.69
CA PHE A 99 5.20 1.03 8.68
C PHE A 99 5.06 2.16 7.64
N GLY A 100 5.23 3.42 8.05
CA GLY A 100 5.28 4.57 7.14
C GLY A 100 6.43 4.47 6.14
N ILE A 101 7.62 4.09 6.60
CA ILE A 101 8.80 3.87 5.76
C ILE A 101 8.58 2.67 4.83
N LEU A 102 8.09 1.54 5.34
CA LEU A 102 7.81 0.36 4.50
C LEU A 102 6.80 0.66 3.39
N THR A 103 5.71 1.36 3.71
CA THR A 103 4.72 1.75 2.70
C THR A 103 5.29 2.77 1.72
N PHE A 104 6.12 3.71 2.18
CA PHE A 104 6.81 4.65 1.31
C PHE A 104 7.75 3.94 0.32
N LEU A 105 8.69 3.12 0.80
CA LEU A 105 9.62 2.37 -0.06
C LEU A 105 8.90 1.35 -0.95
N GLY A 106 7.81 0.76 -0.47
CA GLY A 106 6.99 -0.18 -1.23
C GLY A 106 6.25 0.46 -2.40
N ASN A 107 6.22 1.80 -2.53
CA ASN A 107 5.62 2.47 -3.70
C ASN A 107 6.62 2.73 -4.84
N PHE A 108 7.90 2.39 -4.68
CA PHE A 108 8.93 2.60 -5.69
C PHE A 108 9.30 1.31 -6.42
N VAL A 109 9.82 1.46 -7.64
CA VAL A 109 10.43 0.39 -8.43
C VAL A 109 11.88 0.20 -7.99
N TRP A 110 12.26 -0.99 -7.54
CA TRP A 110 13.63 -1.31 -7.10
C TRP A 110 14.39 -2.14 -8.12
N THR A 111 13.69 -3.00 -8.84
CA THR A 111 14.28 -3.92 -9.82
C THR A 111 13.50 -3.86 -11.11
N ILE A 112 14.21 -3.83 -12.23
CA ILE A 112 13.64 -3.93 -13.57
C ILE A 112 14.31 -5.14 -14.23
N GLU A 113 13.51 -6.08 -14.70
CA GLU A 113 13.95 -7.30 -15.38
C GLU A 113 13.41 -7.28 -16.80
N VAL A 114 14.26 -7.56 -17.78
CA VAL A 114 13.88 -7.67 -19.20
C VAL A 114 13.97 -9.14 -19.60
N VAL A 115 12.93 -9.67 -20.22
CA VAL A 115 12.82 -11.09 -20.60
C VAL A 115 12.31 -11.20 -22.04
N GLY A 116 12.85 -12.15 -22.80
CA GLY A 116 12.39 -12.46 -24.16
C GLY A 116 13.13 -11.73 -25.27
N ASN A 117 14.25 -11.08 -24.95
CA ASN A 117 15.14 -10.48 -25.93
C ASN A 117 16.22 -11.50 -26.38
N GLU A 118 16.46 -11.59 -27.68
CA GLU A 118 17.48 -12.45 -28.31
C GLU A 118 18.44 -11.64 -29.17
N THR A 119 17.92 -10.76 -30.04
CA THR A 119 18.70 -9.89 -30.93
C THR A 119 18.80 -8.45 -30.43
N VAL A 120 17.76 -7.93 -29.76
CA VAL A 120 17.74 -6.58 -29.18
C VAL A 120 18.43 -6.61 -27.81
N SER A 121 19.34 -5.67 -27.55
CA SER A 121 20.04 -5.65 -26.27
C SER A 121 19.12 -5.20 -25.14
N SER A 122 19.27 -5.79 -23.95
CA SER A 122 18.52 -5.37 -22.76
C SER A 122 18.84 -3.92 -22.39
N ASP A 123 20.06 -3.47 -22.64
CA ASP A 123 20.50 -2.11 -22.34
C ASP A 123 19.77 -1.06 -23.20
N GLU A 124 19.58 -1.31 -24.50
CA GLU A 124 18.80 -0.42 -25.39
C GLU A 124 17.34 -0.30 -24.93
N ILE A 125 16.71 -1.42 -24.56
CA ILE A 125 15.34 -1.42 -24.05
C ILE A 125 15.26 -0.63 -22.74
N LEU A 126 16.22 -0.85 -21.82
CA LEU A 126 16.26 -0.16 -20.53
C LEU A 126 16.53 1.34 -20.68
N ASP A 127 17.41 1.75 -21.59
CA ASP A 127 17.71 3.16 -21.83
C ASP A 127 16.49 3.90 -22.38
N TYR A 128 15.77 3.30 -23.33
CA TYR A 128 14.53 3.89 -23.84
C TYR A 128 13.44 4.00 -22.75
N LEU A 129 13.24 2.93 -21.98
CA LEU A 129 12.27 2.94 -20.87
C LEU A 129 12.61 3.99 -19.81
N LYS A 130 13.90 4.23 -19.59
CA LYS A 130 14.41 5.24 -18.66
C LYS A 130 14.13 6.67 -19.15
N GLU A 131 14.24 6.94 -20.44
CA GLU A 131 13.83 8.22 -21.04
C GLU A 131 12.33 8.46 -20.87
N GLU A 132 11.54 7.41 -21.01
CA GLU A 132 10.08 7.46 -20.84
C GLU A 132 9.64 7.48 -19.36
N GLY A 133 10.60 7.47 -18.43
CA GLY A 133 10.38 7.66 -17.00
C GLY A 133 10.30 6.37 -16.17
N LEU A 134 10.43 5.19 -16.79
CA LEU A 134 10.59 3.92 -16.10
C LEU A 134 12.07 3.67 -15.78
N LYS A 135 12.47 4.05 -14.58
CA LYS A 135 13.81 3.78 -14.02
C LYS A 135 13.75 3.19 -12.62
N VAL A 136 14.87 2.63 -12.17
CA VAL A 136 15.05 2.28 -10.75
C VAL A 136 14.84 3.54 -9.89
N GLY A 137 13.97 3.44 -8.89
CA GLY A 137 13.52 4.55 -8.05
C GLY A 137 12.29 5.31 -8.57
N SER A 138 11.62 4.84 -9.62
CA SER A 138 10.40 5.48 -10.13
C SER A 138 9.19 5.23 -9.25
N TYR A 139 8.30 6.22 -9.15
CA TYR A 139 7.07 6.11 -8.36
C TYR A 139 6.01 5.34 -9.15
N LYS A 140 5.57 4.19 -8.63
CA LYS A 140 4.68 3.26 -9.36
C LYS A 140 3.38 3.88 -9.84
N LYS A 141 2.79 4.82 -9.08
CA LYS A 141 1.51 5.44 -9.47
C LYS A 141 1.65 6.51 -10.56
N ALA A 142 2.86 7.01 -10.80
CA ALA A 142 3.09 7.95 -11.89
C ALA A 142 3.29 7.24 -13.23
N LEU A 143 3.58 5.93 -13.21
CA LEU A 143 3.80 5.12 -14.40
C LEU A 143 2.47 4.63 -14.97
N ASN A 144 2.29 4.78 -16.27
CA ASN A 144 1.18 4.21 -17.02
C ASN A 144 1.73 3.10 -17.94
N PRO A 145 1.62 1.81 -17.54
CA PRO A 145 2.20 0.70 -18.29
C PRO A 145 1.77 0.68 -19.76
N ARG A 146 0.50 0.94 -20.05
CA ARG A 146 -0.06 0.92 -21.41
C ARG A 146 0.52 2.00 -22.31
N GLU A 147 0.75 3.19 -21.75
CA GLU A 147 1.38 4.27 -22.51
C GLU A 147 2.85 3.97 -22.77
N LEU A 148 3.53 3.41 -21.76
CA LEU A 148 4.92 3.00 -21.86
C LEU A 148 5.12 1.91 -22.94
N GLU A 149 4.28 0.89 -22.92
CA GLU A 149 4.25 -0.19 -23.92
C GLU A 149 4.07 0.37 -25.33
N ARG A 150 3.05 1.22 -25.52
CA ARG A 150 2.75 1.81 -26.83
C ARG A 150 3.91 2.66 -27.36
N LYS A 151 4.49 3.52 -26.52
CA LYS A 151 5.60 4.39 -26.93
C LYS A 151 6.86 3.59 -27.24
N THR A 152 7.12 2.52 -26.51
CA THR A 152 8.27 1.64 -26.75
C THR A 152 8.12 0.88 -28.07
N LEU A 153 6.92 0.37 -28.35
CA LEU A 153 6.63 -0.31 -29.63
C LEU A 153 6.75 0.62 -30.85
N LEU A 154 6.47 1.93 -30.68
CA LEU A 154 6.55 2.91 -31.77
C LEU A 154 8.00 3.25 -32.15
N GLU A 155 8.90 3.30 -31.16
CA GLU A 155 10.31 3.63 -31.40
C GLU A 155 11.12 2.40 -31.80
N LEU A 156 10.99 1.30 -31.05
CA LEU A 156 11.69 0.05 -31.30
C LEU A 156 10.90 -0.82 -32.28
N LYS A 157 11.03 -0.52 -33.58
CA LYS A 157 10.34 -1.25 -34.67
C LYS A 157 10.73 -2.73 -34.80
N GLU A 158 11.85 -3.10 -34.18
CA GLU A 158 12.35 -4.46 -34.08
C GLU A 158 11.53 -5.32 -33.12
N LEU A 159 10.69 -4.72 -32.27
CA LEU A 159 9.79 -5.44 -31.38
C LEU A 159 8.44 -5.71 -32.06
N SER A 160 7.96 -6.94 -31.92
CA SER A 160 6.61 -7.37 -32.33
C SER A 160 5.57 -7.04 -31.25
N TRP A 161 5.93 -7.25 -29.99
CA TRP A 161 5.11 -6.95 -28.82
C TRP A 161 6.00 -6.68 -27.60
N ILE A 162 5.56 -5.78 -26.72
CA ILE A 162 6.09 -5.52 -25.38
C ILE A 162 4.97 -5.50 -24.33
N ALA A 163 5.22 -6.06 -23.14
CA ALA A 163 4.35 -5.99 -21.96
C ALA A 163 5.14 -5.52 -20.73
N VAL A 164 4.59 -4.57 -19.97
CA VAL A 164 5.22 -4.01 -18.77
C VAL A 164 4.40 -4.39 -17.54
N ASN A 165 4.86 -5.40 -16.83
CA ASN A 165 4.20 -5.96 -15.65
C ASN A 165 4.81 -5.41 -14.36
N ILE A 166 4.02 -4.71 -13.55
CA ILE A 166 4.46 -4.19 -12.25
C ILE A 166 3.98 -5.13 -11.14
N THR A 167 4.90 -5.91 -10.56
CA THR A 167 4.61 -6.85 -9.46
C THR A 167 5.34 -6.43 -8.20
N GLY A 168 4.60 -5.93 -7.20
CA GLY A 168 5.22 -5.45 -5.96
C GLY A 168 6.14 -4.26 -6.27
N SER A 169 7.43 -4.41 -6.02
CA SER A 169 8.44 -3.38 -6.35
C SER A 169 9.38 -3.79 -7.50
N THR A 170 9.04 -4.87 -8.20
CA THR A 170 9.75 -5.36 -9.39
C THR A 170 8.92 -5.05 -10.62
N VAL A 171 9.57 -4.60 -11.68
CA VAL A 171 8.96 -4.42 -12.99
C VAL A 171 9.56 -5.45 -13.94
N THR A 172 8.71 -6.27 -14.53
CA THR A 172 9.10 -7.27 -15.53
C THR A 172 8.66 -6.76 -16.89
N VAL A 173 9.61 -6.58 -17.80
CA VAL A 173 9.40 -6.16 -19.16
C VAL A 173 9.56 -7.39 -20.04
N GLU A 174 8.45 -7.89 -20.55
CA GLU A 174 8.43 -9.01 -21.48
C GLU A 174 8.42 -8.45 -22.90
N VAL A 175 9.36 -8.88 -23.73
CA VAL A 175 9.45 -8.48 -25.12
C VAL A 175 9.42 -9.70 -26.03
N ASN A 176 8.88 -9.51 -27.23
CA ASN A 176 9.01 -10.46 -28.32
C ASN A 176 9.44 -9.73 -29.58
N GLU A 177 10.48 -10.24 -30.22
CA GLU A 177 11.10 -9.62 -31.38
C GLU A 177 10.33 -9.92 -32.66
N ARG A 178 10.48 -9.01 -33.62
CA ARG A 178 9.84 -9.10 -34.92
C ARG A 178 10.68 -9.97 -35.83
N ILE A 179 10.09 -11.06 -36.30
CA ILE A 179 10.67 -11.84 -37.39
C ILE A 179 10.46 -11.05 -38.68
N LEU A 180 11.52 -10.44 -39.18
CA LEU A 180 11.50 -9.78 -40.49
C LEU A 180 11.31 -10.85 -41.58
N PRO A 181 10.40 -10.63 -42.56
CA PRO A 181 10.31 -11.53 -43.69
C PRO A 181 11.67 -11.56 -44.42
N PRO A 182 12.08 -12.72 -44.97
CA PRO A 182 13.31 -12.80 -45.73
C PRO A 182 13.27 -11.77 -46.87
N ASP A 183 14.41 -11.15 -47.15
CA ASP A 183 14.55 -10.20 -48.25
C ASP A 183 14.11 -10.87 -49.55
N MET A 184 12.90 -10.58 -50.00
CA MET A 184 12.45 -10.93 -51.33
C MET A 184 13.26 -10.06 -52.28
N TYR A 185 14.13 -10.68 -53.06
CA TYR A 185 14.95 -10.03 -54.07
C TYR A 185 14.06 -9.10 -54.90
N SER A 186 14.15 -7.80 -54.65
CA SER A 186 13.36 -6.76 -55.32
C SER A 186 14.04 -6.29 -56.59
N ASP A 187 14.72 -7.18 -57.32
CA ASP A 187 15.20 -6.85 -58.66
C ASP A 187 14.04 -7.07 -59.65
N ASN A 188 12.99 -6.27 -59.48
CA ASN A 188 11.76 -6.28 -60.27
C ASN A 188 11.94 -5.77 -61.71
N ASP A 189 13.15 -5.37 -62.10
CA ASP A 189 13.41 -4.83 -63.43
C ASP A 189 13.57 -5.93 -64.50
N LYS A 190 13.59 -7.22 -64.13
CA LYS A 190 13.68 -8.32 -65.08
C LYS A 190 12.72 -9.46 -64.74
N ALA A 191 11.84 -9.77 -65.69
CA ALA A 191 11.10 -11.03 -65.67
C ALA A 191 12.10 -12.19 -65.69
N CYS A 192 12.11 -12.99 -64.63
CA CYS A 192 12.96 -14.17 -64.50
C CYS A 192 12.08 -15.41 -64.35
N ASN A 193 12.48 -16.51 -64.99
CA ASN A 193 11.84 -17.80 -64.79
C ASN A 193 12.39 -18.45 -63.52
N ILE A 194 11.50 -18.96 -62.66
CA ILE A 194 11.90 -19.78 -61.52
C ILE A 194 12.05 -21.22 -62.03
N VAL A 195 13.26 -21.75 -61.92
CA VAL A 195 13.62 -23.11 -62.37
C VAL A 195 13.85 -24.06 -61.20
N ALA A 196 13.62 -25.35 -61.42
CA ALA A 196 13.79 -26.37 -60.40
C ALA A 196 15.28 -26.69 -60.20
N ARG A 197 15.76 -26.56 -58.96
CA ARG A 197 17.14 -26.96 -58.63
C ARG A 197 17.37 -28.48 -58.75
N TYR A 198 16.32 -29.28 -58.56
CA TYR A 198 16.36 -30.75 -58.60
C TYR A 198 15.14 -31.29 -59.33
N SER A 199 15.29 -32.46 -59.97
CA SER A 199 14.17 -33.17 -60.57
C SER A 199 13.25 -33.73 -59.48
N GLY A 200 11.94 -33.61 -59.65
CA GLY A 200 10.96 -34.06 -58.67
C GLY A 200 9.53 -33.82 -59.09
N GLN A 201 8.58 -34.17 -58.23
CA GLN A 201 7.15 -33.90 -58.41
C GLN A 201 6.73 -32.73 -57.53
N ILE A 202 5.91 -31.82 -58.06
CA ILE A 202 5.39 -30.68 -57.31
C ILE A 202 4.30 -31.16 -56.35
N ASP A 203 4.62 -31.22 -55.05
CA ASP A 203 3.67 -31.60 -53.99
C ASP A 203 2.73 -30.45 -53.60
N SER A 204 3.25 -29.22 -53.56
CA SER A 204 2.45 -28.00 -53.32
C SER A 204 3.10 -26.79 -53.99
N MET A 205 2.29 -25.79 -54.35
CA MET A 205 2.73 -24.57 -55.02
C MET A 205 2.02 -23.34 -54.43
N ASN A 206 2.81 -22.38 -53.94
CA ASN A 206 2.34 -21.08 -53.45
C ASN A 206 2.98 -19.98 -54.32
N ILE A 207 2.16 -19.30 -55.13
CA ILE A 207 2.61 -18.25 -56.05
C ILE A 207 2.31 -16.91 -55.39
N TYR A 208 3.35 -16.16 -55.04
CA TYR A 208 3.22 -14.81 -54.46
C TYR A 208 3.18 -13.73 -55.53
N ASP A 209 3.97 -13.89 -56.60
CA ASP A 209 4.03 -12.97 -57.75
C ASP A 209 4.33 -13.76 -59.04
N GLY A 210 3.82 -13.30 -60.18
CA GLY A 210 3.97 -13.93 -61.50
C GLY A 210 2.89 -14.96 -61.89
N GLN A 211 3.16 -15.72 -62.96
CA GLN A 211 2.26 -16.72 -63.52
C GLN A 211 2.91 -18.10 -63.52
N SER A 212 2.18 -19.11 -63.02
CA SER A 212 2.64 -20.51 -63.08
C SER A 212 2.44 -21.13 -64.45
N ASP A 213 3.47 -21.78 -64.96
CA ASP A 213 3.41 -22.61 -66.16
C ASP A 213 3.03 -24.08 -65.86
N LEU A 214 3.19 -24.51 -64.60
CA LEU A 214 2.96 -25.89 -64.13
C LEU A 214 1.92 -25.96 -63.02
N LYS A 215 1.36 -27.15 -62.81
CA LYS A 215 0.36 -27.43 -61.78
C LYS A 215 0.92 -28.35 -60.69
N VAL A 216 0.26 -28.34 -59.54
CA VAL A 216 0.51 -29.32 -58.47
C VAL A 216 0.28 -30.72 -59.03
N GLY A 217 1.26 -31.61 -58.84
CA GLY A 217 1.29 -32.96 -59.39
C GLY A 217 2.15 -33.13 -60.64
N ASP A 218 2.59 -32.04 -61.29
CA ASP A 218 3.48 -32.13 -62.46
C ASP A 218 4.92 -32.49 -62.04
N THR A 219 5.62 -33.19 -62.95
CA THR A 219 7.03 -33.58 -62.76
C THR A 219 7.96 -32.58 -63.44
N VAL A 220 8.95 -32.09 -62.71
CA VAL A 220 9.98 -31.17 -63.21
C VAL A 220 11.34 -31.87 -63.28
N LEU A 221 12.16 -31.44 -64.24
CA LEU A 221 13.58 -31.80 -64.32
C LEU A 221 14.42 -30.67 -63.73
N ALA A 222 15.58 -31.01 -63.17
CA ALA A 222 16.57 -30.02 -62.75
C ALA A 222 17.05 -29.21 -63.96
N GLY A 223 16.95 -27.88 -63.89
CA GLY A 223 17.37 -27.00 -65.00
C GLY A 223 16.63 -25.68 -65.01
#